data_AF-A0A2N8MU52-F1
#
_entry.id   AF-A0A2N8MU52-F1
#
_cell.length_a   1.000
_cell.length_b   1.000
_cell.length_c   1.000
_cell.angle_alpha   90.00
_cell.angle_beta   90.00
_cell.angle_gamma   90.00
#
_symmetry.space_group_name_H-M   'P 1'
#
loop_
_entity.id
_entity.type
_entity.pdbx_description
1 polymer ?
#
loop_
_entity_poly.entity_id
_entity_poly.type
_entity_poly.pdbx_seq_one_letter_code
_entity_poly.pdbx_strand_id
1 'polypeptide(L)'
;MANAMTGWPGEPGFDEITATRQWLGKRGVEVGEPSRLLAARVGARLSRRTPGRFRWLAGAAVLSVLLGMAAGAVGLGGNGILLGLICASLEVALWLSYRHRERALGPLPVMDRRSGRPSAFAILGAWYVASFVITFGGGAALAAAIHLTTPAKAYAWGLAALLGWAALCCAVILIGTLRRPVYAEDTASAAVDTELRVLDSQAAIPGFYPVIVLYDMAVGDQAPAEFTGWLIAYAVLAFGTTVIGVWRHHRRPALPPGDYGTPVQVSS
;
A
#
# COMPACT_ATOMS: atom_id res chain seq x y z
N MET A 1 -5.42 -35.24 -17.06
CA MET A 1 -4.58 -34.76 -18.17
C MET A 1 -4.51 -33.25 -18.08
N ALA A 2 -3.42 -32.71 -17.53
CA ALA A 2 -3.21 -31.27 -17.38
C ALA A 2 -2.68 -30.74 -18.72
N ASN A 3 -3.53 -30.06 -19.49
CA ASN A 3 -3.08 -29.31 -20.66
C ASN A 3 -2.15 -28.21 -20.16
N ALA A 4 -0.86 -28.34 -20.50
CA ALA A 4 0.09 -27.27 -20.42
C ALA A 4 -0.32 -26.18 -21.41
N MET A 5 -1.22 -25.29 -20.96
CA MET A 5 -1.38 -23.98 -21.58
C MET A 5 -0.06 -23.25 -21.37
N THR A 6 0.85 -23.38 -22.34
CA THR A 6 1.98 -22.47 -22.50
C THR A 6 1.43 -21.12 -22.90
N GLY A 7 0.90 -20.42 -21.90
CA GLY A 7 0.26 -19.12 -22.03
C GLY A 7 1.26 -18.06 -22.43
N TRP A 8 0.80 -17.12 -23.25
CA TRP A 8 1.59 -15.99 -23.72
C TRP A 8 2.17 -15.20 -22.52
N PRO A 9 3.32 -14.52 -22.68
CA PRO A 9 3.84 -13.63 -21.65
C PRO A 9 2.73 -12.68 -21.16
N GLY A 10 2.42 -12.73 -19.87
CA GLY A 10 1.38 -11.89 -19.28
C GLY A 10 -0.03 -12.51 -19.19
N GLU A 11 -0.27 -13.76 -19.61
CA GLU A 11 -1.57 -14.39 -19.32
C GLU A 11 -1.84 -14.50 -17.81
N PRO A 12 -3.07 -14.19 -17.36
CA PRO A 12 -3.44 -14.28 -15.95
C PRO A 12 -3.52 -15.74 -15.52
N GLY A 13 -2.90 -16.05 -14.37
CA GLY A 13 -2.96 -17.39 -13.80
C GLY A 13 -4.32 -17.72 -13.18
N PHE A 14 -4.59 -18.99 -12.92
CA PHE A 14 -5.82 -19.45 -12.25
C PHE A 14 -6.08 -18.74 -10.90
N ASP A 15 -5.03 -18.51 -10.10
CA ASP A 15 -5.13 -17.79 -8.83
C ASP A 15 -5.53 -16.32 -9.03
N GLU A 16 -5.04 -15.67 -10.09
CA GLU A 16 -5.34 -14.28 -10.44
C GLU A 16 -6.80 -14.15 -10.91
N ILE A 17 -7.26 -15.09 -11.74
CA ILE A 17 -8.65 -15.19 -12.19
C ILE A 17 -9.58 -15.40 -10.99
N THR A 18 -9.28 -16.37 -10.13
CA THR A 18 -10.12 -16.70 -8.96
C THR A 18 -10.21 -15.54 -7.97
N ALA A 19 -9.08 -14.90 -7.66
CA ALA A 19 -9.05 -13.74 -6.77
C ALA A 19 -9.86 -12.57 -7.35
N THR A 20 -9.79 -12.37 -8.66
CA THR A 20 -10.55 -11.32 -9.36
C THR A 20 -12.05 -11.59 -9.32
N ARG A 21 -12.49 -12.83 -9.56
CA ARG A 21 -13.91 -13.23 -9.45
C ARG A 21 -14.45 -13.00 -8.03
N GLN A 22 -13.70 -13.41 -7.01
CA GLN A 22 -14.09 -13.19 -5.61
C GLN A 22 -14.18 -11.70 -5.26
N TRP A 23 -13.27 -10.89 -5.80
CA TRP A 23 -13.28 -9.44 -5.57
C TRP A 23 -14.46 -8.74 -6.25
N LEU A 24 -14.81 -9.15 -7.47
CA LEU A 24 -15.98 -8.67 -8.21
C LEU A 24 -17.28 -9.09 -7.50
N GLY A 25 -17.38 -10.36 -7.06
CA GLY A 25 -18.55 -10.88 -6.35
C GLY A 25 -18.82 -10.14 -5.04
N LYS A 26 -17.77 -9.81 -4.27
CA LYS A 26 -17.88 -8.95 -3.07
C LYS A 26 -18.41 -7.54 -3.36
N ARG A 27 -18.41 -7.12 -4.62
CA ARG A 27 -18.89 -5.81 -5.09
C ARG A 27 -20.18 -5.91 -5.91
N GLY A 28 -20.86 -7.06 -5.86
CA GLY A 28 -22.15 -7.29 -6.50
C GLY A 28 -22.07 -7.61 -8.00
N VAL A 29 -20.88 -7.95 -8.51
CA VAL A 29 -20.68 -8.31 -9.92
C VAL A 29 -20.32 -9.78 -10.03
N GLU A 30 -21.20 -10.57 -10.65
CA GLU A 30 -20.95 -11.99 -10.93
C GLU A 30 -20.48 -12.20 -12.37
N VAL A 31 -19.32 -12.85 -12.54
CA VAL A 31 -18.74 -13.16 -13.86
C VAL A 31 -18.28 -14.62 -13.96
N GLY A 32 -18.51 -15.20 -15.13
CA GLY A 32 -18.04 -16.50 -15.58
C GLY A 32 -16.52 -16.51 -15.82
N GLU A 33 -15.99 -15.49 -16.47
CA GLU A 33 -14.55 -15.31 -16.62
C GLU A 33 -14.26 -13.80 -16.67
N PRO A 34 -13.48 -13.24 -15.72
CA PRO A 34 -13.12 -11.84 -15.77
C PRO A 34 -12.33 -11.52 -17.03
N SER A 35 -12.47 -10.30 -17.55
CA SER A 35 -11.63 -9.88 -18.68
C SER A 35 -10.13 -10.06 -18.35
N ARG A 36 -9.32 -10.38 -19.36
CA ARG A 36 -7.88 -10.63 -19.19
C ARG A 36 -7.17 -9.47 -18.47
N LEU A 37 -7.54 -8.24 -18.82
CA LEU A 37 -7.02 -7.02 -18.22
C LEU A 37 -7.38 -6.94 -16.73
N LEU A 38 -8.64 -7.19 -16.38
CA LEU A 38 -9.11 -7.17 -15.00
C LEU A 38 -8.45 -8.27 -14.18
N ALA A 39 -8.41 -9.50 -14.70
CA ALA A 39 -7.79 -10.65 -14.05
C ALA A 39 -6.32 -10.39 -13.71
N ALA A 40 -5.55 -9.81 -14.62
CA ALA A 40 -4.15 -9.54 -14.38
C ALA A 40 -3.91 -8.36 -13.42
N ARG A 41 -4.74 -7.31 -13.47
CA ARG A 41 -4.57 -6.13 -12.61
C ARG A 41 -5.07 -6.37 -11.18
N VAL A 42 -6.28 -6.90 -11.04
CA VAL A 42 -6.87 -7.22 -9.73
C VAL A 42 -6.15 -8.42 -9.12
N GLY A 43 -5.94 -9.47 -9.92
CA GLY A 43 -5.27 -10.68 -9.50
C GLY A 43 -3.85 -10.44 -8.99
N ALA A 44 -3.04 -9.60 -9.64
CA ALA A 44 -1.68 -9.30 -9.16
C ALA A 44 -1.64 -8.75 -7.72
N ARG A 45 -2.69 -8.05 -7.28
CA ARG A 45 -2.79 -7.45 -5.94
C ARG A 45 -3.38 -8.40 -4.90
N LEU A 46 -4.33 -9.23 -5.31
CA LEU A 46 -5.12 -10.07 -4.40
C LEU A 46 -4.68 -11.53 -4.38
N SER A 47 -3.95 -11.99 -5.40
CA SER A 47 -3.43 -13.34 -5.44
C SER A 47 -2.27 -13.50 -4.45
N ARG A 48 -2.19 -14.68 -3.84
CA ARG A 48 -1.08 -15.06 -2.97
C ARG A 48 0.22 -15.23 -3.76
N ARG A 49 0.11 -15.58 -5.04
CA ARG A 49 1.22 -15.90 -5.93
C ARG A 49 1.23 -14.93 -7.11
N THR A 50 2.08 -13.91 -7.02
CA THR A 50 2.42 -13.04 -8.16
C THR A 50 3.82 -13.36 -8.64
N PRO A 51 4.02 -13.69 -9.94
CA PRO A 51 5.34 -13.95 -10.49
C PRO A 51 6.32 -12.80 -10.20
N GLY A 52 7.52 -13.13 -9.75
CA GLY A 52 8.57 -12.15 -9.45
C GLY A 52 8.44 -11.40 -8.13
N ARG A 53 7.34 -11.56 -7.37
CA ARG A 53 7.13 -10.91 -6.07
C ARG A 53 8.29 -11.19 -5.10
N PHE A 54 8.75 -12.43 -5.04
CA PHE A 54 9.86 -12.82 -4.16
C PHE A 54 11.16 -12.03 -4.41
N ARG A 55 11.49 -11.74 -5.68
CA ARG A 55 12.71 -10.97 -6.02
C ARG A 55 12.63 -9.54 -5.48
N TRP A 56 11.47 -8.90 -5.59
CA TRP A 56 11.24 -7.57 -5.03
C TRP A 56 11.32 -7.58 -3.49
N LEU A 57 10.70 -8.56 -2.84
CA LEU A 57 10.73 -8.69 -1.38
C LEU A 57 12.14 -8.96 -0.85
N ALA A 58 12.89 -9.85 -1.50
CA ALA A 58 14.28 -10.13 -1.15
C ALA A 58 15.16 -8.88 -1.30
N GLY A 59 15.00 -8.14 -2.40
CA GLY A 59 15.71 -6.87 -2.63
C GLY A 59 15.39 -5.82 -1.55
N ALA A 60 14.12 -5.68 -1.17
CA ALA A 60 13.73 -4.80 -0.08
C ALA A 60 14.33 -5.23 1.27
N ALA A 61 14.28 -6.52 1.60
CA ALA A 61 14.87 -7.02 2.84
C ALA A 61 16.37 -6.72 2.92
N VAL A 62 17.13 -6.96 1.84
CA VAL A 62 18.56 -6.62 1.76
C VAL A 62 18.78 -5.13 1.93
N LEU A 63 18.02 -4.28 1.22
CA LEU A 63 18.12 -2.83 1.35
C LEU A 63 17.85 -2.36 2.79
N SER A 64 16.81 -2.86 3.43
CA SER A 64 16.46 -2.48 4.80
C SER A 64 17.52 -2.91 5.82
N VAL A 65 18.15 -4.08 5.64
CA VAL A 65 19.28 -4.51 6.47
C VAL A 65 20.48 -3.58 6.28
N LEU A 66 20.82 -3.22 5.04
CA LEU A 66 21.90 -2.27 4.75
C LEU A 66 21.63 -0.89 5.39
N LEU A 67 20.39 -0.38 5.27
CA LEU A 67 19.98 0.87 5.89
C LEU A 67 20.02 0.79 7.42
N GLY A 68 19.58 -0.32 8.01
CA GLY A 68 19.65 -0.55 9.45
C GLY A 68 21.09 -0.59 9.97
N MET A 69 22.00 -1.25 9.24
CA MET A 69 23.44 -1.24 9.58
C MET A 69 24.03 0.17 9.49
N ALA A 70 23.67 0.94 8.45
CA ALA A 70 24.12 2.32 8.30
C ALA A 70 23.59 3.22 9.43
N ALA A 71 22.30 3.07 9.81
CA ALA A 71 21.70 3.78 10.93
C ALA A 71 22.40 3.45 12.27
N GLY A 72 22.66 2.16 12.52
CA GLY A 72 23.42 1.72 13.68
C GLY A 72 24.84 2.30 13.74
N ALA A 73 25.53 2.38 12.60
CA ALA A 73 26.89 2.95 12.51
C ALA A 73 26.95 4.44 12.88
N VAL A 74 25.86 5.19 12.71
CA VAL A 74 25.76 6.61 13.11
C VAL A 74 25.05 6.82 14.45
N GLY A 75 24.87 5.75 15.23
CA GLY A 75 24.27 5.82 16.57
C GLY A 75 22.73 5.96 16.57
N LEU A 76 22.08 5.79 15.42
CA LEU A 76 20.62 5.72 15.29
C LEU A 76 20.19 4.25 15.44
N GLY A 77 20.41 3.70 16.63
CA GLY A 77 20.11 2.31 16.97
C GLY A 77 18.70 2.14 17.56
N GLY A 78 18.08 0.98 17.31
CA GLY A 78 16.76 0.63 17.84
C GLY A 78 16.14 -0.51 17.04
N ASN A 79 15.55 -1.49 17.73
CA ASN A 79 14.95 -2.65 17.05
C ASN A 79 13.72 -2.23 16.22
N GLY A 80 12.99 -1.22 16.67
CA GLY A 80 11.86 -0.61 15.96
C GLY A 80 12.28 0.15 14.70
N ILE A 81 13.47 0.79 14.69
CA ILE A 81 14.03 1.42 13.49
C ILE A 81 14.17 0.40 12.37
N LEU A 82 14.88 -0.70 12.62
CA LEU A 82 15.06 -1.75 11.63
C LEU A 82 13.72 -2.34 11.18
N LEU A 83 12.81 -2.60 12.12
CA LEU A 83 11.48 -3.13 11.82
C LEU A 83 10.70 -2.18 10.89
N GLY A 84 10.68 -0.89 11.17
CA GLY A 84 10.00 0.10 10.33
C GLY A 84 10.62 0.27 8.96
N LEU A 85 11.96 0.23 8.86
CA LEU A 85 12.68 0.23 7.58
C LEU A 85 12.31 -1.00 6.74
N ILE A 86 12.24 -2.18 7.36
CA ILE A 86 11.82 -3.41 6.70
C ILE A 86 10.38 -3.28 6.21
N CYS A 87 9.45 -2.92 7.09
CA CYS A 87 8.03 -2.81 6.73
C CYS A 87 7.80 -1.81 5.58
N ALA A 88 8.38 -0.61 5.65
CA ALA A 88 8.23 0.40 4.60
C ALA A 88 8.79 -0.02 3.24
N SER A 89 9.99 -0.62 3.24
CA SER A 89 10.59 -1.10 2.00
C SER A 89 9.82 -2.28 1.41
N LEU A 90 9.24 -3.15 2.25
CA LEU A 90 8.38 -4.25 1.80
C LEU A 90 7.07 -3.74 1.19
N GLU A 91 6.45 -2.69 1.74
CA GLU A 91 5.26 -2.05 1.13
C GLU A 91 5.56 -1.58 -0.30
N VAL A 92 6.69 -0.88 -0.50
CA VAL A 92 7.11 -0.41 -1.82
C VAL A 92 7.44 -1.58 -2.75
N ALA A 93 8.14 -2.61 -2.26
CA ALA A 93 8.46 -3.78 -3.06
C ALA A 93 7.23 -4.56 -3.51
N LEU A 94 6.23 -4.72 -2.63
CA LEU A 94 4.94 -5.30 -2.97
C LEU A 94 4.27 -4.49 -4.08
N TRP A 95 4.16 -3.17 -3.90
CA TRP A 95 3.58 -2.28 -4.89
C TRP A 95 4.33 -2.34 -6.24
N LEU A 96 5.66 -2.31 -6.23
CA LEU A 96 6.48 -2.42 -7.43
C LEU A 96 6.31 -3.78 -8.13
N SER A 97 6.12 -4.86 -7.37
CA SER A 97 5.85 -6.19 -7.94
C SER A 97 4.53 -6.20 -8.73
N TYR A 98 3.49 -5.53 -8.22
CA TYR A 98 2.21 -5.39 -8.92
C TYR A 98 2.39 -4.58 -10.20
N ARG A 99 3.13 -3.47 -10.13
CA ARG A 99 3.41 -2.62 -11.30
C ARG A 99 4.26 -3.34 -12.34
N HIS A 100 5.21 -4.17 -11.92
CA HIS A 100 6.00 -5.00 -12.83
C HIS A 100 5.12 -6.01 -13.56
N ARG A 101 4.21 -6.68 -12.84
CA ARG A 101 3.23 -7.61 -13.43
C ARG A 101 2.30 -6.90 -14.40
N GLU A 102 1.80 -5.71 -14.08
CA GLU A 102 0.97 -4.91 -14.99
C GLU A 102 1.70 -4.53 -16.28
N ARG A 103 2.99 -4.16 -16.20
CA ARG A 103 3.80 -3.85 -17.40
C ARG A 103 4.03 -5.07 -18.29
N ALA A 104 4.05 -6.27 -17.73
CA ALA A 104 4.23 -7.51 -18.50
C ALA A 104 3.00 -7.85 -19.38
N LEU A 105 1.87 -7.16 -19.22
CA LEU A 105 0.69 -7.30 -20.07
C LEU A 105 0.82 -6.58 -21.42
N GLY A 106 1.87 -5.79 -21.61
CA GLY A 106 2.05 -4.97 -22.80
C GLY A 106 1.27 -3.65 -22.73
N PRO A 107 1.12 -2.95 -23.86
CA PRO A 107 0.43 -1.66 -23.89
C PRO A 107 -1.04 -1.84 -23.51
N LEU A 108 -1.44 -1.16 -22.43
CA LEU A 108 -2.82 -1.14 -21.97
C LEU A 108 -3.57 0.03 -22.61
N PRO A 109 -4.86 -0.12 -22.93
CA PRO A 109 -5.69 0.97 -23.44
C PRO A 109 -5.72 2.12 -22.42
N VAL A 110 -5.39 3.32 -22.89
CA VAL A 110 -5.32 4.53 -22.05
C VAL A 110 -6.51 5.42 -22.40
N MET A 111 -7.35 5.69 -21.41
CA MET A 111 -8.46 6.63 -21.57
C MET A 111 -7.92 8.07 -21.59
N ASP A 112 -8.53 8.96 -22.39
CA ASP A 112 -8.09 10.34 -22.51
C ASP A 112 -8.06 11.04 -21.13
N ARG A 113 -7.01 11.84 -20.91
CA ARG A 113 -6.67 12.46 -19.64
C ARG A 113 -7.75 13.43 -19.16
N ARG A 114 -8.55 13.96 -20.08
CA ARG A 114 -9.63 14.93 -19.83
C ARG A 114 -10.96 14.28 -19.45
N SER A 115 -11.19 13.00 -19.75
CA SER A 115 -12.53 12.39 -19.73
C SER A 115 -12.86 11.54 -18.49
N GLY A 116 -11.98 11.44 -17.47
CA GLY A 116 -12.35 10.62 -16.30
C GLY A 116 -11.29 10.36 -15.25
N ARG A 117 -10.34 11.28 -15.02
CA ARG A 117 -9.37 11.09 -13.93
C ARG A 117 -10.02 11.44 -12.59
N PRO A 118 -10.16 10.50 -11.64
CA PRO A 118 -10.68 10.82 -10.32
C PRO A 118 -9.74 11.79 -9.60
N SER A 119 -10.30 12.69 -8.80
CA SER A 119 -9.50 13.62 -7.99
C SER A 119 -8.67 12.84 -6.96
N ALA A 120 -7.51 13.40 -6.57
CA ALA A 120 -6.68 12.77 -5.55
C ALA A 120 -7.46 12.54 -4.24
N PHE A 121 -8.36 13.46 -3.89
CA PHE A 121 -9.21 13.33 -2.71
C PHE A 121 -10.27 12.23 -2.85
N ALA A 122 -10.78 11.96 -4.05
CA ALA A 122 -11.70 10.83 -4.28
C ALA A 122 -11.00 9.47 -4.13
N ILE A 123 -9.71 9.40 -4.49
CA ILE A 123 -8.89 8.20 -4.29
C ILE A 123 -8.54 8.02 -2.81
N LEU A 124 -7.93 9.03 -2.20
CA LEU A 124 -7.38 8.92 -0.84
C LEU A 124 -8.47 9.01 0.24
N GLY A 125 -9.40 9.94 0.10
CA GLY A 125 -10.38 10.27 1.12
C GLY A 125 -9.79 11.05 2.30
N ALA A 126 -10.66 11.76 3.03
CA ALA A 126 -10.27 12.63 4.14
C ALA A 126 -9.51 11.89 5.25
N TRP A 127 -9.95 10.68 5.60
CA TRP A 127 -9.37 9.89 6.70
C TRP A 127 -7.96 9.41 6.41
N TYR A 128 -7.68 9.04 5.16
CA TYR A 128 -6.33 8.67 4.75
C TYR A 128 -5.40 9.89 4.85
N VAL A 129 -5.83 11.03 4.31
CA VAL A 129 -5.05 12.28 4.37
C VAL A 129 -4.81 12.69 5.82
N ALA A 130 -5.83 12.65 6.66
CA ALA A 130 -5.70 12.94 8.08
C ALA A 130 -4.68 12.01 8.76
N SER A 131 -4.79 10.69 8.53
CA SER A 131 -3.85 9.73 9.10
C SER A 131 -2.42 9.93 8.61
N PHE A 132 -2.23 10.26 7.33
CA PHE A 132 -0.93 10.59 6.76
C PHE A 132 -0.32 11.83 7.43
N VAL A 133 -1.10 12.92 7.56
CA VAL A 133 -0.66 14.16 8.20
C VAL A 133 -0.34 13.96 9.68
N ILE A 134 -1.21 13.24 10.40
CA ILE A 134 -0.98 12.94 11.82
C ILE A 134 0.27 12.10 11.99
N THR A 135 0.44 11.04 11.20
CA THR A 135 1.61 10.16 11.26
C THR A 135 2.90 10.94 11.00
N PHE A 136 3.04 11.53 9.82
CA PHE A 136 4.34 12.09 9.43
C PHE A 136 4.55 13.50 9.98
N GLY A 137 3.52 14.34 9.98
CA GLY A 137 3.59 15.69 10.56
C GLY A 137 3.65 15.65 12.09
N GLY A 138 2.77 14.87 12.73
CA GLY A 138 2.78 14.70 14.18
C GLY A 138 4.04 14.02 14.68
N GLY A 139 4.52 12.99 13.98
CA GLY A 139 5.77 12.33 14.32
C GLY A 139 7.00 13.21 14.15
N ALA A 140 7.06 14.06 13.11
CA ALA A 140 8.12 15.04 12.95
C ALA A 140 8.10 16.10 14.08
N ALA A 141 6.91 16.59 14.45
CA ALA A 141 6.76 17.51 15.56
C ALA A 141 7.19 16.88 16.89
N LEU A 142 6.85 15.61 17.12
CA LEU A 142 7.24 14.87 18.31
C LEU A 142 8.75 14.63 18.38
N ALA A 143 9.36 14.23 17.26
CA ALA A 143 10.81 14.11 17.15
C ALA A 143 11.51 15.44 17.45
N ALA A 144 11.03 16.55 16.88
CA ALA A 144 11.56 17.89 17.14
C ALA A 144 11.40 18.28 18.63
N ALA A 145 10.24 18.02 19.22
CA ALA A 145 9.99 18.31 20.64
C ALA A 145 10.96 17.54 21.55
N ILE A 146 11.12 16.23 21.32
CA ILE A 146 12.08 15.39 22.07
C ILE A 146 13.51 15.90 21.86
N HIS A 147 13.88 16.22 20.62
CA HIS A 147 15.20 16.75 20.29
C HIS A 147 15.46 18.09 20.98
N LEU A 148 14.46 18.94 21.21
CA LEU A 148 14.68 20.25 21.83
C LEU A 148 14.62 20.20 23.36
N THR A 149 13.80 19.31 23.94
CA THR A 149 13.46 19.35 25.37
C THR A 149 14.12 18.26 26.22
N THR A 150 14.69 17.22 25.60
CA THR A 150 15.27 16.07 26.32
C THR A 150 16.71 15.81 25.91
N PRO A 151 17.52 15.09 26.72
CA PRO A 151 18.84 14.63 26.30
C PRO A 151 18.79 13.45 25.30
N ALA A 152 17.62 12.87 25.03
CA ALA A 152 17.43 11.71 24.15
C ALA A 152 17.51 12.06 22.65
N LYS A 153 18.59 12.72 22.21
CA LYS A 153 18.75 13.20 20.83
C LYS A 153 18.82 12.04 19.82
N ALA A 154 19.50 10.95 20.18
CA ALA A 154 19.62 9.77 19.32
C ALA A 154 18.25 9.14 19.03
N TYR A 155 17.39 9.02 20.06
CA TYR A 155 16.01 8.56 19.90
C TYR A 155 15.20 9.48 18.97
N ALA A 156 15.29 10.80 19.17
CA ALA A 156 14.59 11.76 18.31
C ALA A 156 15.01 11.66 16.84
N TRP A 157 16.31 11.53 16.57
CA TRP A 157 16.83 11.33 15.22
C TRP A 157 16.45 9.96 14.64
N GLY A 158 16.45 8.92 15.46
CA GLY A 158 16.01 7.57 15.05
C GLY A 158 14.53 7.56 14.64
N LEU A 159 13.68 8.18 15.46
CA LEU A 159 12.26 8.38 15.17
C LEU A 159 12.06 9.18 13.87
N ALA A 160 12.79 10.29 13.71
CA ALA A 160 12.74 11.10 12.49
C ALA A 160 13.21 10.34 11.25
N ALA A 161 14.27 9.54 11.36
CA ALA A 161 14.80 8.73 10.26
C ALA A 161 13.82 7.63 9.84
N LEU A 162 13.25 6.89 10.81
CA LEU A 162 12.23 5.88 10.57
C LEU A 162 11.00 6.46 9.88
N LEU A 163 10.43 7.52 10.44
CA LEU A 163 9.22 8.14 9.89
C LEU A 163 9.50 8.85 8.56
N GLY A 164 10.69 9.43 8.39
CA GLY A 164 11.12 10.02 7.13
C GLY A 164 11.23 8.99 6.00
N TRP A 165 11.82 7.82 6.30
CA TRP A 165 11.90 6.71 5.34
C TRP A 165 10.52 6.15 4.99
N ALA A 166 9.67 5.93 5.99
CA ALA A 166 8.29 5.52 5.79
C ALA A 166 7.49 6.54 4.96
N ALA A 167 7.64 7.84 5.24
CA ALA A 167 7.02 8.92 4.47
C ALA A 167 7.46 8.89 3.01
N LEU A 168 8.75 8.68 2.75
CA LEU A 168 9.30 8.56 1.40
C LEU A 168 8.69 7.36 0.66
N CYS A 169 8.62 6.20 1.33
CA CYS A 169 8.02 4.98 0.78
C CYS A 169 6.54 5.17 0.45
N CYS A 170 5.75 5.73 1.37
CA CYS A 170 4.35 6.08 1.11
C CYS A 170 4.23 7.11 -0.02
N ALA A 171 5.09 8.13 -0.07
CA ALA A 171 5.07 9.14 -1.13
C ALA A 171 5.35 8.53 -2.52
N VAL A 172 6.29 7.58 -2.63
CA VAL A 172 6.56 6.85 -3.89
C VAL A 172 5.31 6.12 -4.37
N ILE A 173 4.64 5.38 -3.48
CA ILE A 173 3.41 4.64 -3.79
C ILE A 173 2.29 5.62 -4.19
N LEU A 174 2.07 6.67 -3.41
CA LEU A 174 1.03 7.67 -3.64
C LEU A 174 1.24 8.44 -4.94
N ILE A 175 2.44 9.00 -5.15
CA ILE A 175 2.76 9.74 -6.37
C ILE A 175 2.65 8.82 -7.58
N GLY A 176 3.17 7.60 -7.52
CA GLY A 176 3.05 6.63 -8.60
C GLY A 176 1.60 6.28 -8.92
N THR A 177 0.78 6.08 -7.90
CA THR A 177 -0.65 5.74 -8.02
C THR A 177 -1.49 6.91 -8.52
N LEU A 178 -1.21 8.12 -8.06
CA LEU A 178 -1.91 9.32 -8.48
C LEU A 178 -1.49 9.77 -9.87
N ARG A 179 -0.21 9.63 -10.25
CA ARG A 179 0.31 10.09 -11.55
C ARG A 179 0.12 9.11 -12.70
N ARG A 180 -0.13 7.82 -12.46
CA ARG A 180 -0.32 6.85 -13.55
C ARG A 180 -1.49 7.20 -14.48
N PRO A 181 -1.40 6.92 -15.80
CA PRO A 181 -2.53 7.02 -16.73
C PRO A 181 -3.71 6.15 -16.29
N VAL A 182 -4.92 6.52 -16.70
CA VAL A 182 -6.13 5.71 -16.47
C VAL A 182 -6.15 4.63 -17.54
N TYR A 183 -6.04 3.37 -17.12
CA TYR A 183 -6.11 2.24 -18.05
C TYR A 183 -7.53 1.68 -18.04
N ALA A 184 -8.30 1.99 -19.07
CA ALA A 184 -9.70 1.62 -19.21
C ALA A 184 -10.12 1.59 -20.68
N GLU A 185 -10.94 0.60 -21.04
CA GLU A 185 -11.60 0.50 -22.34
C GLU A 185 -12.98 1.17 -22.33
N ASP A 186 -13.66 1.12 -21.18
CA ASP A 186 -14.99 1.63 -20.95
C ASP A 186 -15.13 2.25 -19.53
N THR A 187 -16.34 2.72 -19.20
CA THR A 187 -16.66 3.34 -17.91
C THR A 187 -16.54 2.36 -16.74
N ALA A 188 -16.82 1.08 -16.95
CA ALA A 188 -16.69 0.00 -15.96
C ALA A 188 -15.23 -0.27 -15.61
N SER A 189 -14.38 -0.37 -16.62
CA SER A 189 -12.92 -0.51 -16.47
C SER A 189 -12.30 0.71 -15.79
N ALA A 190 -12.84 1.92 -16.05
CA ALA A 190 -12.40 3.14 -15.37
C ALA A 190 -12.78 3.14 -13.88
N ALA A 191 -13.95 2.61 -13.53
CA ALA A 191 -14.35 2.42 -12.13
C ALA A 191 -13.43 1.42 -11.42
N VAL A 192 -13.05 0.32 -12.08
CA VAL A 192 -12.08 -0.64 -11.52
C VAL A 192 -10.69 0.00 -11.38
N ASP A 193 -10.21 0.77 -12.37
CA ASP A 193 -8.92 1.49 -12.24
C ASP A 193 -8.91 2.40 -11.02
N THR A 194 -10.02 3.09 -10.76
CA THR A 194 -10.20 3.96 -9.60
C THR A 194 -10.12 3.16 -8.30
N GLU A 195 -10.84 2.04 -8.20
CA GLU A 195 -10.78 1.17 -7.02
C GLU A 195 -9.39 0.56 -6.81
N LEU A 196 -8.70 0.19 -7.89
CA LEU A 196 -7.32 -0.28 -7.81
C LEU A 196 -6.36 0.80 -7.31
N ARG A 197 -6.58 2.08 -7.65
CA ARG A 197 -5.78 3.20 -7.10
C ARG A 197 -6.02 3.35 -5.61
N VAL A 198 -7.24 3.11 -5.16
CA VAL A 198 -7.58 3.19 -3.74
C VAL A 198 -6.89 2.04 -3.01
N LEU A 199 -6.96 0.81 -3.52
CA LEU A 199 -6.22 -0.33 -2.96
C LEU A 199 -4.71 -0.08 -2.92
N ASP A 200 -4.13 0.47 -3.98
CA ASP A 200 -2.70 0.81 -4.00
C ASP A 200 -2.35 1.90 -2.98
N SER A 201 -3.22 2.90 -2.80
CA SER A 201 -3.02 3.91 -1.75
C SER A 201 -3.11 3.33 -0.35
N GLN A 202 -3.96 2.33 -0.14
CA GLN A 202 -4.08 1.62 1.14
C GLN A 202 -2.98 0.60 1.38
N ALA A 203 -2.24 0.20 0.36
CA ALA A 203 -1.03 -0.60 0.55
C ALA A 203 0.08 0.21 1.25
N ALA A 204 0.02 1.54 1.18
CA ALA A 204 0.73 2.42 2.09
C ALA A 204 -0.16 2.63 3.32
N ILE A 205 0.24 2.13 4.50
CA ILE A 205 -0.58 2.20 5.72
C ILE A 205 0.11 3.14 6.73
N PRO A 206 -0.13 4.47 6.68
CA PRO A 206 0.60 5.42 7.54
C PRO A 206 0.46 5.11 9.03
N GLY A 207 -0.75 4.80 9.49
CA GLY A 207 -1.03 4.58 10.91
C GLY A 207 -0.35 3.35 11.52
N PHE A 208 0.29 2.49 10.72
CA PHE A 208 1.07 1.36 11.21
C PHE A 208 2.41 1.79 11.84
N TYR A 209 3.11 2.76 11.25
CA TYR A 209 4.43 3.19 11.72
C TYR A 209 4.44 3.77 13.15
N PRO A 210 3.45 4.57 13.58
CA PRO A 210 3.32 5.00 14.97
C PRO A 210 3.22 3.85 15.98
N VAL A 211 2.67 2.70 15.58
CA VAL A 211 2.63 1.50 16.44
C VAL A 211 4.02 0.89 16.58
N ILE A 212 4.83 0.90 15.53
CA ILE A 212 6.25 0.47 15.59
C ILE A 212 7.03 1.36 16.56
N VAL A 213 6.73 2.65 16.65
CA VAL A 213 7.36 3.54 17.64
C VAL A 213 7.10 3.06 19.08
N LEU A 214 5.91 2.52 19.36
CA LEU A 214 5.60 1.95 20.68
C LEU A 214 6.39 0.66 20.97
N TYR A 215 6.86 -0.06 19.95
CA TYR A 215 7.70 -1.23 20.14
C TYR A 215 9.05 -0.86 20.77
N ASP A 216 9.69 0.22 20.29
CA ASP A 216 10.94 0.72 20.90
C ASP A 216 10.72 1.20 22.34
N MET A 217 9.55 1.76 22.64
CA MET A 217 9.18 2.14 24.00
C MET A 217 8.94 0.94 24.93
N ALA A 218 8.45 -0.19 24.39
CA ALA A 218 8.14 -1.39 25.17
C ALA A 218 9.36 -2.29 25.40
N VAL A 219 10.34 -2.27 24.48
CA VAL A 219 11.48 -3.20 24.46
C VAL A 219 12.82 -2.50 24.70
N GLY A 220 12.88 -1.16 24.59
CA GLY A 220 14.11 -0.39 24.69
C GLY A 220 14.10 0.66 25.80
N ASP A 221 15.30 0.96 26.32
CA ASP A 221 15.52 1.96 27.37
C ASP A 221 15.73 3.39 26.83
N GLN A 222 15.54 3.62 25.53
CA GLN A 222 15.94 4.88 24.88
C GLN A 222 14.82 5.92 24.75
N ALA A 223 13.56 5.55 24.97
CA ALA A 223 12.44 6.48 24.90
C ALA A 223 12.41 7.35 26.19
N PRO A 224 12.32 8.69 26.08
CA PRO A 224 12.22 9.56 27.25
C PRO A 224 10.87 9.35 27.96
N ALA A 225 10.93 9.04 29.26
CA ALA A 225 9.76 8.69 30.07
C ALA A 225 8.70 9.81 30.11
N GLU A 226 9.13 11.07 30.11
CA GLU A 226 8.25 12.24 30.06
C GLU A 226 7.44 12.35 28.76
N PHE A 227 7.83 11.66 27.68
CA PHE A 227 7.11 11.62 26.41
C PHE A 227 6.26 10.36 26.20
N THR A 228 6.28 9.38 27.11
CA THR A 228 5.52 8.12 26.99
C THR A 228 4.04 8.36 26.70
N GLY A 229 3.38 9.23 27.47
CA GLY A 229 1.96 9.55 27.26
C GLY A 229 1.68 10.19 25.90
N TRP A 230 2.57 11.06 25.44
CA TRP A 230 2.47 11.72 24.13
C TRP A 230 2.66 10.73 22.98
N LEU A 231 3.61 9.80 23.09
CA LEU A 231 3.86 8.74 22.11
C LEU A 231 2.66 7.80 21.97
N ILE A 232 2.05 7.41 23.10
CA ILE A 232 0.83 6.57 23.10
C ILE A 232 -0.33 7.32 22.45
N ALA A 233 -0.59 8.57 22.85
CA ALA A 233 -1.67 9.37 22.29
C ALA A 233 -1.50 9.58 20.77
N TYR A 234 -0.27 9.87 20.33
CA TYR A 234 0.10 9.96 18.92
C TYR A 234 -0.19 8.66 18.16
N ALA A 235 0.26 7.51 18.69
CA ALA A 235 0.06 6.21 18.06
C ALA A 235 -1.42 5.84 17.96
N VAL A 236 -2.19 6.04 19.04
CA VAL A 236 -3.64 5.79 19.06
C VAL A 236 -4.36 6.67 18.04
N LEU A 237 -4.03 7.95 17.97
CA LEU A 237 -4.67 8.88 17.05
C LEU A 237 -4.35 8.53 15.59
N ALA A 238 -3.09 8.25 15.28
CA ALA A 238 -2.66 7.93 13.92
C ALA A 238 -3.18 6.57 13.44
N PHE A 239 -3.09 5.55 14.29
CA PHE A 239 -3.61 4.22 13.98
C PHE A 239 -5.14 4.22 13.90
N GLY A 240 -5.81 4.87 14.86
CA GLY A 240 -7.28 4.99 14.88
C GLY A 240 -7.83 5.67 13.63
N THR A 241 -7.20 6.75 13.17
CA THR A 241 -7.60 7.42 11.92
C THR A 241 -7.36 6.54 10.68
N THR A 242 -6.29 5.75 10.64
CA THR A 242 -6.08 4.73 9.60
C THR A 242 -7.19 3.67 9.64
N VAL A 243 -7.51 3.11 10.81
CA VAL A 243 -8.55 2.09 10.97
C VAL A 243 -9.91 2.60 10.50
N ILE A 244 -10.29 3.83 10.88
CA ILE A 244 -11.53 4.46 10.40
C ILE A 244 -11.51 4.61 8.88
N GLY A 245 -10.38 5.01 8.29
CA GLY A 245 -10.20 5.11 6.85
C GLY A 245 -10.40 3.77 6.14
N VAL A 246 -9.77 2.71 6.64
CA VAL A 246 -9.89 1.34 6.11
C VAL A 246 -11.33 0.82 6.24
N TRP A 247 -11.96 1.04 7.39
CA TRP A 247 -13.35 0.62 7.62
C TRP A 247 -14.34 1.33 6.69
N ARG A 248 -14.20 2.65 6.51
CA ARG A 248 -15.03 3.39 5.55
C ARG A 248 -14.79 2.95 4.11
N HIS A 249 -13.57 2.54 3.77
CA HIS A 249 -13.29 1.98 2.46
C HIS A 249 -14.02 0.65 2.23
N HIS A 250 -14.06 -0.24 3.21
CA HIS A 250 -14.82 -1.49 3.11
C HIS A 250 -16.33 -1.29 2.93
N ARG A 251 -16.83 -0.08 3.19
CA ARG A 251 -18.24 0.33 2.99
C ARG A 251 -18.48 1.11 1.70
N ARG A 252 -17.51 1.14 0.76
CA ARG A 252 -17.69 1.85 -0.51
C ARG A 252 -18.82 1.24 -1.35
N PRO A 253 -19.48 2.05 -2.21
CA PRO A 253 -20.56 1.59 -3.06
C PRO A 253 -20.13 0.45 -3.98
N ALA A 254 -21.12 -0.33 -4.43
CA ALA A 254 -20.93 -1.35 -5.47
C ALA A 254 -20.37 -0.75 -6.76
N LEU A 255 -19.73 -1.59 -7.58
CA LEU A 255 -19.26 -1.19 -8.90
C LEU A 255 -20.45 -0.80 -9.80
N PRO A 256 -20.30 0.18 -10.71
CA PRO A 256 -21.36 0.52 -11.65
C PRO A 256 -21.68 -0.66 -12.59
N PRO A 257 -22.87 -0.75 -13.18
CA PRO A 257 -23.15 -1.73 -14.23
C PRO A 257 -22.19 -1.59 -15.41
N GLY A 258 -21.76 -2.71 -16.00
CA GLY A 258 -20.89 -2.73 -17.18
C GLY A 258 -20.32 -4.10 -17.52
N ASP A 259 -19.47 -4.16 -18.53
CA ASP A 259 -18.81 -5.40 -18.96
C ASP A 259 -17.54 -5.64 -18.12
N TYR A 260 -17.57 -6.69 -17.30
CA TYR A 260 -16.45 -7.11 -16.47
C TYR A 260 -15.84 -8.44 -16.93
N GLY A 261 -16.31 -8.99 -18.05
CA GLY A 261 -15.97 -10.32 -18.55
C GLY A 261 -17.19 -11.11 -18.99
N THR A 262 -17.00 -12.41 -19.25
CA THR A 262 -18.09 -13.28 -19.71
C THR A 262 -19.11 -13.52 -18.61
N PRO A 263 -20.42 -13.48 -18.91
CA PRO A 263 -21.46 -13.76 -17.92
C PRO A 263 -21.40 -15.22 -17.48
N VAL A 264 -21.92 -15.51 -16.28
CA VAL A 264 -22.09 -16.89 -15.81
C VAL A 264 -23.05 -17.60 -16.75
N GLN A 265 -22.61 -18.67 -17.42
CA GLN A 265 -23.52 -19.50 -18.22
C GLN A 265 -24.48 -20.20 -17.28
N VAL A 266 -25.75 -19.79 -17.30
CA VAL A 266 -26.83 -20.51 -16.63
C VAL A 266 -27.18 -21.68 -17.54
N SER A 267 -26.72 -22.88 -17.21
CA SER A 267 -27.19 -24.11 -17.87
C SER A 267 -28.67 -24.27 -17.55
N SER A 268 -29.54 -23.97 -18.52
CA SER A 268 -30.97 -24.26 -18.48
C SER A 268 -31.24 -25.75 -18.59
#